data_AF-A0A6B2CQZ9-F1
#
_entry.id   AF-A0A6B2CQZ9-F1
#
_cell.length_a   1.000
_cell.length_b   1.000
_cell.length_c   1.000
_cell.angle_alpha   90.00
_cell.angle_beta   90.00
_cell.angle_gamma   90.00
#
_symmetry.space_group_name_H-M   'P 1'
#
loop_
_entity.id
_entity.type
_entity.pdbx_description
1 polymer ?
#
loop_
_entity_poly.entity_id
_entity_poly.type
_entity_poly.pdbx_seq_one_letter_code
_entity_poly.pdbx_strand_id
1 'polypeptide(L)'
;MPALRLIRFVIKTRLSGGALALLLFVALVMLATGLSMTFSKARSPPTPGATEFFRGYMTFMLAILMLAPLPAGAQMSVLKSDRDYLFTLPVRPRDLGLALYIAYMLLSGVYTLAFIGVYELVLGVPPLYAAINTALLIVMLTSLWHVVTDLGRRRGPLLSLALVGWSLTALVKDPVTPVSALYGYYVPGTLTLAAVSAALTYLSLSRLSRAPLLYSFPISEPLRPKGAEGGGLLSFQDVRGLRALVKLRMSLVQMGFGTRTPAATRVGVGRTRLPRALVTMSAVAAALAVAGYVLHRLDVLTLEAVKGLSSKQNSTSSFEGFMVFFLVVLFPPMYSTIFTAMALPTASVGLERPWLAFTSLEPGSYMRSSGLITFAQSLILNVPLALSYAVLGLIGVPGCLAVVPLLLIMVPSAALISHFLTAYFVLTPQIKFEGLATTRVSGKQVFAFLLLMSVTVGMFTVPLSSALGVGGPMLSLYVSIAFLVAALPLMLTRGPWRRAALNLVEGGYS
;
A
#
# COMPACT_ATOMS: atom_id res chain seq x y z
N MET A 1 -22.17 18.32 23.20
CA MET A 1 -20.70 18.36 23.43
C MET A 1 -20.09 19.44 22.55
N PRO A 2 -19.10 20.24 23.01
CA PRO A 2 -18.38 21.18 22.15
C PRO A 2 -17.53 20.42 21.10
N ALA A 3 -17.45 20.93 19.87
CA ALA A 3 -16.83 20.26 18.72
C ALA A 3 -15.38 19.80 18.96
N LEU A 4 -14.57 20.60 19.66
CA LEU A 4 -13.20 20.25 20.04
C LEU A 4 -13.10 19.03 20.97
N ARG A 5 -14.04 18.88 21.91
CA ARG A 5 -14.08 17.68 22.78
C ARG A 5 -14.47 16.44 21.97
N LEU A 6 -15.37 16.58 21.00
CA LEU A 6 -15.75 15.49 20.09
C LEU A 6 -14.57 15.08 19.20
N ILE A 7 -13.84 16.03 18.61
CA ILE A 7 -12.64 15.75 17.81
C ILE A 7 -11.59 15.01 18.65
N ARG A 8 -11.28 15.51 19.85
CA ARG A 8 -10.32 14.86 20.76
C ARG A 8 -10.77 13.45 21.16
N PHE A 9 -12.06 13.27 21.38
CA PHE A 9 -12.65 11.97 21.69
C PHE A 9 -12.48 11.00 20.52
N VAL A 10 -12.85 11.40 19.30
CA VAL A 10 -12.69 10.59 18.08
C VAL A 10 -11.22 10.23 17.84
N ILE A 11 -10.30 11.18 17.95
CA ILE A 11 -8.86 10.88 17.78
C ILE A 11 -8.41 9.80 18.79
N LYS A 12 -8.82 9.93 20.06
CA LYS A 12 -8.51 8.94 21.09
C LYS A 12 -9.14 7.58 20.83
N THR A 13 -10.34 7.50 20.25
CA THR A 13 -10.97 6.21 19.91
C THR A 13 -10.39 5.61 18.64
N ARG A 14 -9.78 6.41 17.75
CA ARG A 14 -9.20 5.95 16.47
C ARG A 14 -7.73 5.59 16.48
N LEU A 15 -6.92 6.25 17.30
CA LEU A 15 -5.47 6.02 17.36
C LEU A 15 -5.06 5.60 18.76
N SER A 16 -4.38 4.46 18.91
CA SER A 16 -3.77 4.08 20.18
C SER A 16 -2.70 5.08 20.59
N GLY A 17 -2.47 5.28 21.89
CA GLY A 17 -1.39 6.17 22.34
C GLY A 17 -0.05 5.79 21.73
N GLY A 18 0.24 4.48 21.67
CA GLY A 18 1.42 3.95 20.98
C GLY A 18 1.41 4.17 19.46
N ALA A 19 0.25 4.06 18.78
CA ALA A 19 0.15 4.37 17.35
C ALA A 19 0.44 5.84 17.08
N LEU A 20 -0.15 6.73 17.88
CA LEU A 20 0.05 8.18 17.76
C LEU A 20 1.49 8.57 18.05
N ALA A 21 2.11 8.03 19.11
CA ALA A 21 3.51 8.27 19.43
C ALA A 21 4.44 7.80 18.29
N LEU A 22 4.20 6.63 17.71
CA LEU A 22 5.04 6.08 16.65
C LEU A 22 4.85 6.84 15.32
N LEU A 23 3.62 7.25 14.99
CA LEU A 23 3.34 8.12 13.84
C LEU A 23 3.99 9.50 13.99
N LEU A 24 3.92 10.11 15.18
CA LEU A 24 4.60 11.37 15.47
C LEU A 24 6.12 11.23 15.41
N PHE A 25 6.67 10.15 15.94
CA PHE A 25 8.09 9.85 15.85
C PHE A 25 8.55 9.75 14.39
N VAL A 26 7.82 9.00 13.55
CA VAL A 26 8.12 8.92 12.11
C VAL A 26 8.03 10.29 11.46
N ALA A 27 6.97 11.07 11.71
CA ALA A 27 6.83 12.41 11.15
C ALA A 27 7.98 13.34 11.59
N LEU A 28 8.42 13.26 12.84
CA LEU A 28 9.51 14.06 13.38
C LEU A 28 10.85 13.65 12.78
N VAL A 29 11.15 12.36 12.67
CA VAL A 29 12.36 11.86 12.00
C VAL A 29 12.39 12.31 10.55
N MET A 30 11.26 12.20 9.86
CA MET A 30 11.10 12.62 8.46
C MET A 30 11.33 14.12 8.28
N LEU A 31 10.70 14.96 9.12
CA LEU A 31 10.94 16.41 9.14
C LEU A 31 12.38 16.77 9.49
N ALA A 32 12.95 16.14 10.52
CA ALA A 32 14.33 16.38 10.94
C ALA A 32 15.33 16.00 9.83
N THR A 33 15.05 14.92 9.09
CA THR A 33 15.86 14.49 7.94
C THR A 33 15.74 15.48 6.78
N GLY A 34 14.52 15.93 6.46
CA GLY A 34 14.32 16.96 5.44
C GLY A 34 15.02 18.28 5.78
N LEU A 35 14.87 18.74 7.02
CA LEU A 35 15.49 19.97 7.51
C LEU A 35 17.02 19.86 7.55
N SER A 36 17.56 18.75 8.07
CA SER A 36 19.02 18.55 8.12
C SER A 36 19.63 18.52 6.72
N MET A 37 18.95 17.92 5.73
CA MET A 37 19.35 17.96 4.33
C MET A 37 19.30 19.38 3.73
N THR A 38 18.36 20.23 4.16
CA THR A 38 18.31 21.62 3.69
C THR A 38 19.35 22.54 4.33
N PHE A 39 19.66 22.34 5.61
CA PHE A 39 20.55 23.24 6.38
C PHE A 39 22.01 22.79 6.40
N SER A 40 22.28 21.49 6.24
CA SER A 40 23.65 21.05 6.04
C SER A 40 24.12 21.53 4.65
N LYS A 41 25.23 22.29 4.61
CA LYS A 41 25.94 22.62 3.37
C LYS A 41 26.48 21.39 2.61
N ALA A 42 26.10 20.18 3.03
CA ALA A 42 26.30 18.90 2.34
C ALA A 42 25.42 18.76 1.08
N ARG A 43 24.85 19.85 0.57
CA ARG A 43 24.45 19.95 -0.83
C ARG A 43 25.71 19.85 -1.69
N SER A 44 26.06 18.64 -2.13
CA SER A 44 26.24 18.56 -3.57
C SER A 44 24.89 18.99 -4.16
N PRO A 45 24.83 20.02 -5.02
CA PRO A 45 23.58 20.27 -5.74
C PRO A 45 23.17 18.92 -6.32
N PRO A 46 21.93 18.44 -6.06
CA PRO A 46 21.47 17.23 -6.72
C PRO A 46 21.77 17.45 -8.20
N THR A 47 22.49 16.50 -8.81
CA THR A 47 22.69 16.53 -10.26
C THR A 47 21.31 16.79 -10.88
N PRO A 48 21.20 17.59 -11.95
CA PRO A 48 19.88 17.92 -12.50
C PRO A 48 19.01 16.67 -12.78
N GLY A 49 19.64 15.54 -13.14
CA GLY A 49 19.00 14.23 -13.23
C GLY A 49 18.44 13.67 -11.90
N ALA A 50 19.09 13.89 -10.75
CA ALA A 50 18.56 13.51 -9.45
C ALA A 50 17.36 14.38 -9.03
N THR A 51 17.38 15.69 -9.32
CA THR A 51 16.23 16.57 -9.08
C THR A 51 15.04 16.17 -9.94
N GLU A 52 15.27 15.90 -11.23
CA GLU A 52 14.21 15.41 -12.13
C GLU A 52 13.68 14.05 -11.68
N PHE A 53 14.54 13.15 -11.20
CA PHE A 53 14.13 11.87 -10.60
C PHE A 53 13.21 12.04 -9.42
N PHE A 54 13.57 12.86 -8.44
CA PHE A 54 12.69 13.09 -7.31
C PHE A 54 11.38 13.75 -7.75
N ARG A 55 11.37 14.63 -8.76
CA ARG A 55 10.11 15.19 -9.33
C ARG A 55 9.23 14.12 -9.97
N GLY A 56 9.81 13.28 -10.83
CA GLY A 56 9.09 12.20 -11.52
C GLY A 56 8.57 11.14 -10.55
N TYR A 57 9.43 10.68 -9.63
CA TYR A 57 9.08 9.76 -8.54
C TYR A 57 7.93 10.31 -7.70
N MET A 58 7.99 11.58 -7.28
CA MET A 58 6.97 12.23 -6.48
C MET A 58 5.64 12.39 -7.22
N THR A 59 5.69 12.80 -8.49
CA THR A 59 4.51 12.90 -9.37
C THR A 59 3.84 11.54 -9.51
N PHE A 60 4.64 10.49 -9.69
CA PHE A 60 4.14 9.12 -9.81
C PHE A 60 3.61 8.55 -8.50
N MET A 61 4.27 8.79 -7.37
CA MET A 61 3.77 8.42 -6.03
C MET A 61 2.46 9.13 -5.71
N LEU A 62 2.34 10.40 -6.08
CA LEU A 62 1.10 11.16 -5.95
C LEU A 62 0.01 10.61 -6.86
N ALA A 63 0.32 10.20 -8.09
CA ALA A 63 -0.63 9.50 -8.96
C ALA A 63 -1.09 8.17 -8.35
N ILE A 64 -0.18 7.37 -7.78
CA ILE A 64 -0.54 6.14 -7.05
C ILE A 64 -1.45 6.46 -5.86
N LEU A 65 -1.13 7.49 -5.08
CA LEU A 65 -1.96 7.90 -3.93
C LEU A 65 -3.35 8.39 -4.39
N MET A 66 -3.45 9.05 -5.54
CA MET A 66 -4.73 9.43 -6.15
C MET A 66 -5.53 8.22 -6.64
N LEU A 67 -4.86 7.16 -7.10
CA LEU A 67 -5.47 5.88 -7.55
C LEU A 67 -5.69 4.87 -6.41
N ALA A 68 -5.06 5.05 -5.26
CA ALA A 68 -5.21 4.20 -4.07
C ALA A 68 -6.68 3.93 -3.65
N PRO A 69 -7.66 4.84 -3.80
CA PRO A 69 -9.06 4.54 -3.50
C PRO A 69 -9.76 3.60 -4.51
N LEU A 70 -9.13 3.25 -5.65
CA LEU A 70 -9.73 2.37 -6.67
C LEU A 70 -9.77 0.89 -6.29
N PRO A 71 -8.67 0.27 -5.79
CA PRO A 71 -8.66 -1.16 -5.45
C PRO A 71 -9.30 -1.39 -4.08
N ALA A 72 -9.11 -0.46 -3.14
CA ALA A 72 -9.70 -0.47 -1.81
C ALA A 72 -10.68 0.68 -1.74
N GLY A 73 -11.99 0.40 -1.68
CA GLY A 73 -13.03 1.40 -1.41
C GLY A 73 -12.83 2.06 -0.04
N ALA A 74 -11.84 2.94 0.05
CA ALA A 74 -11.39 3.64 1.22
C ALA A 74 -12.39 4.75 1.57
N GLN A 75 -13.52 4.36 2.14
CA GLN A 75 -14.47 5.30 2.74
C GLN A 75 -13.80 6.01 3.92
N MET A 76 -14.45 6.95 4.61
CA MET A 76 -13.95 7.28 5.95
C MET A 76 -14.09 6.07 6.84
N SER A 77 -13.10 5.80 7.70
CA SER A 77 -13.21 4.70 8.65
C SER A 77 -14.37 5.05 9.56
N VAL A 78 -15.48 4.32 9.49
CA VAL A 78 -16.56 4.43 10.47
C VAL A 78 -16.49 3.15 11.27
N LEU A 79 -16.16 3.23 12.56
CA LEU A 79 -16.26 2.08 13.44
C LEU A 79 -17.75 1.81 13.68
N LYS A 80 -18.06 0.56 14.03
CA LYS A 80 -19.38 0.21 14.54
C LYS A 80 -19.79 1.12 15.71
N SER A 81 -18.87 1.39 16.62
CA SER A 81 -19.11 2.26 17.78
C SER A 81 -19.49 3.70 17.40
N ASP A 82 -19.01 4.27 16.29
CA ASP A 82 -19.41 5.63 15.89
C ASP A 82 -20.84 5.69 15.38
N ARG A 83 -21.32 4.58 14.77
CA ARG A 83 -22.74 4.44 14.43
C ARG A 83 -23.57 4.28 15.68
N ASP A 84 -23.14 3.43 16.61
CA ASP A 84 -23.82 3.25 17.90
C ASP A 84 -23.89 4.58 18.67
N TYR A 85 -22.87 5.44 18.58
CA TYR A 85 -22.91 6.81 19.13
C TYR A 85 -23.92 7.72 18.45
N LEU A 86 -24.16 7.60 17.14
CA LEU A 86 -25.23 8.34 16.46
C LEU A 86 -26.63 7.89 16.92
N PHE A 87 -26.78 6.64 17.36
CA PHE A 87 -28.03 6.11 17.88
C PHE A 87 -28.23 6.41 19.38
N THR A 88 -27.15 6.55 20.15
CA THR A 88 -27.22 6.62 21.63
C THR A 88 -26.88 7.98 22.22
N LEU A 89 -26.08 8.81 21.53
CA LEU A 89 -25.72 10.14 21.99
C LEU A 89 -26.39 11.22 21.11
N PRO A 90 -26.83 12.35 21.71
CA PRO A 90 -27.40 13.47 20.98
C PRO A 90 -26.30 14.30 20.29
N VAL A 91 -25.60 13.70 19.32
CA VAL A 91 -24.56 14.34 18.52
C VAL A 91 -25.09 14.59 17.12
N ARG A 92 -24.94 15.83 16.62
CA ARG A 92 -25.37 16.16 15.25
C ARG A 92 -24.49 15.42 14.24
N PRO A 93 -25.06 14.83 13.17
CA PRO A 93 -24.29 14.11 12.14
C PRO A 93 -23.15 14.93 11.52
N ARG A 94 -23.38 16.24 11.34
CA ARG A 94 -22.37 17.18 10.81
C ARG A 94 -21.14 17.31 11.71
N ASP A 95 -21.33 17.35 13.03
CA ASP A 95 -20.24 17.50 14.00
C ASP A 95 -19.41 16.22 14.07
N LEU A 96 -20.07 15.05 13.99
CA LEU A 96 -19.38 13.75 13.90
C LEU A 96 -18.62 13.61 12.57
N GLY A 97 -19.25 13.95 11.44
CA GLY A 97 -18.60 13.90 10.14
C GLY A 97 -17.34 14.76 10.06
N LEU A 98 -17.37 15.96 10.65
CA LEU A 98 -16.20 16.84 10.76
C LEU A 98 -15.12 16.23 11.67
N ALA A 99 -15.49 15.65 12.81
CA ALA A 99 -14.54 14.98 13.70
C ALA A 99 -13.87 13.77 13.04
N LEU A 100 -14.62 12.98 12.28
CA LEU A 100 -14.11 11.86 11.49
C LEU A 100 -13.17 12.32 10.38
N TYR A 101 -13.52 13.41 9.69
CA TYR A 101 -12.67 14.03 8.67
C TYR A 101 -11.30 14.41 9.24
N ILE A 102 -11.28 15.11 10.38
CA ILE A 102 -10.04 15.55 11.03
C ILE A 102 -9.21 14.34 11.51
N ALA A 103 -9.85 13.34 12.10
CA ALA A 103 -9.14 12.14 12.55
C ALA A 103 -8.50 11.38 11.38
N TYR A 104 -9.19 11.31 10.24
CA TYR A 104 -8.65 10.70 9.02
C TYR A 104 -7.50 11.52 8.41
N MET A 105 -7.62 12.85 8.44
CA MET A 105 -6.60 13.78 7.98
C MET A 105 -5.27 13.65 8.73
N LEU A 106 -5.31 13.38 10.04
CA LEU A 106 -4.08 13.10 10.81
C LEU A 106 -3.37 11.83 10.31
N LEU A 107 -4.15 10.82 9.93
CA LEU A 107 -3.64 9.51 9.57
C LEU A 107 -3.07 9.48 8.16
N SER A 108 -3.80 10.01 7.19
CA SER A 108 -3.30 10.27 5.83
C SER A 108 -2.18 11.32 5.83
N GLY A 109 -2.20 12.25 6.78
CA GLY A 109 -1.22 13.31 6.96
C GLY A 109 0.19 12.76 7.12
N VAL A 110 0.35 11.75 7.98
CA VAL A 110 1.64 11.11 8.23
C VAL A 110 2.14 10.35 7.00
N TYR A 111 1.25 9.70 6.25
CA TYR A 111 1.62 9.05 4.99
C TYR A 111 2.07 10.06 3.94
N THR A 112 1.30 11.13 3.74
CA THR A 112 1.63 12.17 2.78
C THR A 112 2.94 12.86 3.15
N LEU A 113 3.18 13.10 4.44
CA LEU A 113 4.44 13.68 4.92
C LEU A 113 5.61 12.72 4.66
N ALA A 114 5.45 11.42 4.95
CA ALA A 114 6.49 10.41 4.76
C ALA A 114 6.85 10.15 3.29
N PHE A 115 5.87 10.18 2.38
CA PHE A 115 6.08 9.89 0.96
C PHE A 115 6.33 11.12 0.10
N ILE A 116 5.85 12.30 0.52
CA ILE A 116 5.87 13.52 -0.29
C ILE A 116 6.53 14.68 0.47
N GLY A 117 6.01 15.06 1.64
CA GLY A 117 6.38 16.33 2.28
C GLY A 117 7.87 16.56 2.54
N VAL A 118 8.62 15.51 2.89
CA VAL A 118 10.08 15.60 3.08
C VAL A 118 10.82 15.86 1.77
N TYR A 119 10.37 15.27 0.68
CA TYR A 119 11.05 15.32 -0.61
C TYR A 119 10.87 16.66 -1.33
N GLU A 120 9.82 17.43 -1.01
CA GLU A 120 9.70 18.81 -1.52
C GLU A 120 10.87 19.69 -1.07
N LEU A 121 11.29 19.54 0.19
CA LEU A 121 12.46 20.24 0.74
C LEU A 121 13.77 19.78 0.07
N VAL A 122 13.87 18.50 -0.26
CA VAL A 122 15.02 17.93 -1.02
C VAL A 122 15.08 18.50 -2.44
N LEU A 123 13.92 18.73 -3.06
CA LEU A 123 13.79 19.32 -4.40
C LEU A 123 14.08 20.82 -4.47
N GLY A 124 14.43 21.45 -3.34
CA GLY A 124 14.71 22.88 -3.27
C GLY A 124 13.47 23.76 -3.34
N VAL A 125 12.27 23.20 -3.10
CA VAL A 125 11.06 24.00 -2.90
C VAL A 125 11.28 24.87 -1.65
N PRO A 126 10.99 26.18 -1.71
CA PRO A 126 11.20 27.03 -0.53
C PRO A 126 10.36 26.51 0.65
N PRO A 127 10.89 26.52 1.89
CA PRO A 127 10.24 25.86 3.03
C PRO A 127 8.79 26.29 3.29
N LEU A 128 8.47 27.56 3.03
CA LEU A 128 7.12 28.08 3.15
C LEU A 128 6.15 27.42 2.14
N TYR A 129 6.53 27.35 0.87
CA TYR A 129 5.73 26.70 -0.17
C TYR A 129 5.63 25.19 0.08
N ALA A 130 6.72 24.55 0.52
CA ALA A 130 6.71 23.13 0.84
C ALA A 130 5.74 22.81 1.99
N ALA A 131 5.73 23.64 3.04
CA ALA A 131 4.80 23.50 4.16
C ALA A 131 3.34 23.67 3.71
N ILE A 132 3.05 24.69 2.89
CA ILE A 132 1.71 24.96 2.37
C ILE A 132 1.26 23.83 1.44
N ASN A 133 2.09 23.43 0.48
CA ASN A 133 1.77 22.37 -0.48
C ASN A 133 1.56 21.03 0.22
N THR A 134 2.42 20.67 1.17
CA THR A 134 2.24 19.46 1.96
C THR A 134 0.91 19.49 2.71
N ALA A 135 0.55 20.60 3.37
CA ALA A 135 -0.74 20.72 4.06
C ALA A 135 -1.93 20.60 3.10
N LEU A 136 -1.86 21.26 1.93
CA LEU A 136 -2.91 21.19 0.91
C LEU A 136 -3.02 19.80 0.29
N LEU A 137 -1.91 19.09 0.06
CA LEU A 137 -1.90 17.72 -0.44
C LEU A 137 -2.53 16.75 0.55
N ILE A 138 -2.27 16.92 1.85
CA ILE A 138 -2.93 16.14 2.91
C ILE A 138 -4.45 16.32 2.82
N VAL A 139 -4.92 17.57 2.74
CA VAL A 139 -6.34 17.94 2.64
C VAL A 139 -6.97 17.47 1.32
N MET A 140 -6.23 17.55 0.22
CA MET A 140 -6.68 17.12 -1.10
C MET A 140 -6.85 15.61 -1.14
N LEU A 141 -5.86 14.83 -0.70
CA LEU A 141 -5.89 13.36 -0.75
C LEU A 141 -6.99 12.81 0.18
N THR A 142 -7.15 13.37 1.38
CA THR A 142 -8.24 12.96 2.29
C THR A 142 -9.61 13.19 1.68
N SER A 143 -9.81 14.36 1.10
CA SER A 143 -11.05 14.74 0.46
C SER A 143 -11.32 13.92 -0.79
N LEU A 144 -10.29 13.68 -1.61
CA LEU A 144 -10.38 12.86 -2.82
C LEU A 144 -10.83 11.44 -2.49
N TRP A 145 -10.17 10.78 -1.53
CA TRP A 145 -10.50 9.41 -1.14
C TRP A 145 -11.95 9.31 -0.66
N HIS A 146 -12.43 10.31 0.09
CA HIS A 146 -13.81 10.37 0.51
C HIS A 146 -14.79 10.57 -0.67
N VAL A 147 -14.52 11.52 -1.56
CA VAL A 147 -15.40 11.82 -2.71
C VAL A 147 -15.45 10.65 -3.69
N VAL A 148 -14.32 10.03 -4.00
CA VAL A 148 -14.23 8.86 -4.91
C VAL A 148 -15.07 7.70 -4.40
N THR A 149 -15.06 7.46 -3.09
CA THR A 149 -15.83 6.36 -2.51
C THR A 149 -17.32 6.62 -2.44
N ASP A 150 -17.73 7.86 -2.19
CA ASP A 150 -19.15 8.24 -2.23
C ASP A 150 -19.72 8.19 -3.65
N LEU A 151 -18.92 8.55 -4.66
CA LEU A 151 -19.30 8.48 -6.09
C LEU A 151 -19.49 7.04 -6.61
N GLY A 152 -19.04 6.03 -5.87
CA GLY A 152 -19.19 4.61 -6.21
C GLY A 152 -18.31 4.13 -7.38
N ARG A 153 -18.46 2.85 -7.74
CA ARG A 153 -17.53 2.10 -8.64
C ARG A 153 -17.42 2.62 -10.08
N ARG A 154 -18.36 3.44 -10.56
CA ARG A 154 -18.34 3.95 -11.95
C ARG A 154 -17.79 5.37 -12.03
N ARG A 155 -18.26 6.28 -11.17
CA ARG A 155 -17.91 7.70 -11.22
C ARG A 155 -16.67 8.04 -10.40
N GLY A 156 -16.44 7.34 -9.29
CA GLY A 156 -15.25 7.51 -8.45
C GLY A 156 -13.94 7.28 -9.22
N PRO A 157 -13.81 6.16 -9.96
CA PRO A 157 -12.63 5.91 -10.78
C PRO A 157 -12.36 6.94 -11.85
N LEU A 158 -13.41 7.45 -12.51
CA LEU A 158 -13.26 8.48 -13.53
C LEU A 158 -12.69 9.77 -12.96
N LEU A 159 -13.14 10.20 -11.77
CA LEU A 159 -12.60 11.39 -11.11
C LEU A 159 -11.11 11.22 -10.75
N SER A 160 -10.76 10.07 -10.18
CA SER A 160 -9.37 9.74 -9.82
C SER A 160 -8.47 9.69 -11.07
N LEU A 161 -8.91 9.02 -12.14
CA LEU A 161 -8.19 8.97 -13.41
C LEU A 161 -8.05 10.35 -14.07
N ALA A 162 -9.07 11.19 -14.01
CA ALA A 162 -9.01 12.55 -14.55
C ALA A 162 -7.98 13.42 -13.79
N LEU A 163 -7.97 13.35 -12.45
CA LEU A 163 -6.98 14.06 -11.63
C LEU A 163 -5.56 13.53 -11.85
N VAL A 164 -5.39 12.23 -12.05
CA VAL A 164 -4.09 11.65 -12.43
C VAL A 164 -3.66 12.13 -13.80
N GLY A 165 -4.55 12.05 -14.81
CA GLY A 165 -4.28 12.54 -16.15
C GLY A 165 -3.85 14.00 -16.15
N TRP A 166 -4.56 14.85 -15.40
CA TRP A 166 -4.20 16.26 -15.23
C TRP A 166 -2.90 16.46 -14.45
N SER A 167 -2.64 15.66 -13.41
CA SER A 167 -1.38 15.73 -12.67
C SER A 167 -0.18 15.30 -13.52
N LEU A 168 -0.38 14.38 -14.47
CA LEU A 168 0.64 13.93 -15.41
C LEU A 168 0.97 14.95 -16.50
N THR A 169 0.09 15.93 -16.79
CA THR A 169 0.44 17.02 -17.73
C THR A 169 1.58 17.90 -17.21
N ALA A 170 1.86 17.86 -15.89
CA ALA A 170 3.02 18.50 -15.28
C ALA A 170 4.35 18.00 -15.88
N LEU A 171 4.40 16.76 -16.38
CA LEU A 171 5.58 16.21 -17.07
C LEU A 171 5.90 16.98 -18.36
N VAL A 172 4.87 17.56 -19.00
CA VAL A 172 4.99 18.41 -20.20
C VAL A 172 5.20 19.89 -19.80
N LYS A 173 5.55 20.14 -18.53
CA LYS A 173 5.78 21.48 -17.94
C LYS A 173 4.55 22.39 -17.93
N ASP A 174 3.36 21.80 -17.88
CA ASP A 174 2.13 22.55 -17.65
C ASP A 174 2.14 23.24 -16.26
N PRO A 175 2.09 24.58 -16.20
CA PRO A 175 2.14 25.31 -14.93
C PRO A 175 0.85 25.16 -14.10
N VAL A 176 -0.26 24.70 -14.70
CA VAL A 176 -1.58 24.67 -14.08
C VAL A 176 -1.97 23.24 -13.70
N THR A 177 -1.24 22.64 -12.76
CA THR A 177 -1.54 21.28 -12.26
C THR A 177 -1.35 21.20 -10.74
N PRO A 178 -1.94 20.22 -10.04
CA PRO A 178 -1.75 20.04 -8.60
C PRO A 178 -0.31 19.72 -8.17
N VAL A 179 0.58 19.47 -9.14
CA VAL A 179 1.97 18.98 -8.92
C VAL A 179 3.01 19.96 -9.51
N SER A 180 2.59 21.02 -10.20
CA SER A 180 3.51 21.92 -10.91
C SER A 180 4.47 22.68 -9.98
N ALA A 181 4.15 22.81 -8.68
CA ALA A 181 5.06 23.35 -7.69
C ALA A 181 6.36 22.52 -7.54
N LEU A 182 6.31 21.20 -7.80
CA LEU A 182 7.51 20.36 -7.82
C LEU A 182 8.47 20.73 -8.96
N TYR A 183 7.94 21.28 -10.05
CA TYR A 183 8.68 21.64 -11.27
C TYR A 183 9.18 23.09 -11.26
N GLY A 184 8.98 23.83 -10.16
CA GLY A 184 9.42 25.22 -10.00
C GLY A 184 8.32 26.26 -10.19
N TYR A 185 7.12 25.85 -10.57
CA TYR A 185 5.96 26.73 -10.72
C TYR A 185 5.24 26.92 -9.37
N TYR A 186 5.92 27.54 -8.40
CA TYR A 186 5.45 27.62 -7.01
C TYR A 186 4.10 28.31 -6.87
N VAL A 187 3.95 29.52 -7.42
CA VAL A 187 2.70 30.30 -7.29
C VAL A 187 1.53 29.63 -8.00
N PRO A 188 1.58 29.36 -9.33
CA PRO A 188 0.42 28.78 -10.02
C PRO A 188 0.14 27.35 -9.54
N GLY A 189 1.15 26.55 -9.20
CA GLY A 189 0.97 25.20 -8.67
C GLY A 189 0.36 25.14 -7.27
N THR A 190 0.75 26.04 -6.38
CA THR A 190 0.13 26.15 -5.06
C THR A 190 -1.31 26.66 -5.18
N LEU A 191 -1.60 27.59 -6.10
CA LEU A 191 -2.95 28.10 -6.32
C LEU A 191 -3.90 27.05 -6.92
N THR A 192 -3.44 26.27 -7.91
CA THR A 192 -4.23 25.16 -8.47
C THR A 192 -4.51 24.10 -7.42
N LEU A 193 -3.49 23.71 -6.65
CA LEU A 193 -3.63 22.77 -5.55
C LEU A 193 -4.59 23.29 -4.47
N ALA A 194 -4.55 24.58 -4.14
CA ALA A 194 -5.48 25.23 -3.23
C ALA A 194 -6.93 25.20 -3.77
N ALA A 195 -7.13 25.49 -5.06
CA ALA A 195 -8.44 25.46 -5.69
C ALA A 195 -9.03 24.03 -5.72
N VAL A 196 -8.24 23.05 -6.13
CA VAL A 196 -8.65 21.63 -6.17
C VAL A 196 -8.94 21.11 -4.77
N SER A 197 -8.06 21.38 -3.80
CA SER A 197 -8.27 20.97 -2.41
C SER A 197 -9.52 21.63 -1.80
N ALA A 198 -9.78 22.92 -2.05
CA ALA A 198 -10.99 23.60 -1.60
C ALA A 198 -12.25 22.99 -2.21
N ALA A 199 -12.26 22.75 -3.53
CA ALA A 199 -13.39 22.13 -4.23
C ALA A 199 -13.69 20.71 -3.70
N LEU A 200 -12.65 19.88 -3.56
CA LEU A 200 -12.79 18.53 -3.02
C LEU A 200 -13.22 18.54 -1.54
N THR A 201 -12.70 19.47 -0.74
CA THR A 201 -13.09 19.60 0.68
C THR A 201 -14.55 20.03 0.80
N TYR A 202 -15.01 20.97 -0.03
CA TYR A 202 -16.41 21.38 -0.07
C TYR A 202 -17.32 20.21 -0.45
N LEU A 203 -16.97 19.46 -1.50
CA LEU A 203 -17.71 18.26 -1.92
C LEU A 203 -17.71 17.18 -0.83
N SER A 204 -16.59 17.00 -0.15
CA SER A 204 -16.44 16.04 0.94
C SER A 204 -17.34 16.40 2.13
N LEU A 205 -17.26 17.63 2.63
CA LEU A 205 -18.04 18.09 3.79
C LEU A 205 -19.55 18.19 3.50
N SER A 206 -19.93 18.61 2.29
CA SER A 206 -21.35 18.63 1.89
C SER A 206 -21.95 17.23 1.79
N ARG A 207 -21.16 16.23 1.43
CA ARG A 207 -21.59 14.82 1.41
C ARG A 207 -21.59 14.20 2.81
N LEU A 208 -20.57 14.44 3.63
CA LEU A 208 -20.51 14.00 5.03
C LEU A 208 -21.67 14.49 5.89
N SER A 209 -22.09 15.75 5.67
CA SER A 209 -23.22 16.35 6.39
C SER A 209 -24.59 15.80 5.95
N ARG A 210 -24.67 15.20 4.76
CA ARG A 210 -25.90 14.62 4.18
C ARG A 210 -25.93 13.10 4.21
N ALA A 211 -24.79 12.45 4.40
CA ALA A 211 -24.68 11.00 4.38
C ALA A 211 -25.53 10.41 5.51
N PRO A 212 -26.47 9.50 5.21
CA PRO A 212 -27.10 8.70 6.25
C PRO A 212 -26.04 7.70 6.75
N LEU A 213 -25.16 8.16 7.62
CA LEU A 213 -24.24 7.33 8.41
C LEU A 213 -25.00 6.20 9.13
N LEU A 214 -26.31 6.38 9.31
CA LEU A 214 -27.30 5.50 9.92
C LEU A 214 -27.85 4.38 9.00
N TYR A 215 -27.94 4.57 7.67
CA TYR A 215 -28.71 3.66 6.78
C TYR A 215 -27.90 2.98 5.67
N SER A 216 -26.59 3.18 5.59
CA SER A 216 -25.74 2.38 4.70
C SER A 216 -25.45 1.00 5.29
N PHE A 217 -26.51 0.27 5.60
CA PHE A 217 -26.52 -1.16 5.37
C PHE A 217 -26.91 -1.36 3.91
N PRO A 218 -26.15 -2.11 3.09
CA PRO A 218 -26.81 -2.90 2.06
C PRO A 218 -27.56 -4.04 2.79
N ILE A 219 -28.67 -3.73 3.48
CA ILE A 219 -29.66 -4.75 3.88
C ILE A 219 -30.49 -5.10 2.64
N SER A 220 -30.63 -4.17 1.69
CA SER A 220 -31.52 -4.30 0.52
C SER A 220 -30.88 -4.92 -0.71
N GLU A 221 -29.55 -5.00 -0.80
CA GLU A 221 -28.94 -6.00 -1.66
C GLU A 221 -28.56 -7.17 -0.75
N PRO A 222 -29.18 -8.36 -0.88
CA PRO A 222 -28.48 -9.55 -0.42
C PRO A 222 -27.04 -9.42 -0.92
N LEU A 223 -26.08 -9.75 -0.06
CA LEU A 223 -24.72 -10.09 -0.46
C LEU A 223 -24.81 -11.30 -1.41
N ARG A 224 -25.46 -11.12 -2.57
CA ARG A 224 -25.17 -11.91 -3.75
C ARG A 224 -23.67 -11.71 -3.88
N PRO A 225 -22.87 -12.79 -3.94
CA PRO A 225 -21.46 -12.73 -4.27
C PRO A 225 -21.30 -12.20 -5.72
N LYS A 226 -21.65 -10.93 -5.94
CA LYS A 226 -21.63 -10.23 -7.22
C LYS A 226 -20.17 -9.89 -7.52
N GLY A 227 -19.51 -10.84 -8.17
CA GLY A 227 -18.25 -10.61 -8.88
C GLY A 227 -17.24 -11.77 -8.90
N ALA A 228 -17.43 -12.84 -8.11
CA ALA A 228 -16.42 -13.89 -7.98
C ALA A 228 -16.89 -15.33 -8.21
N GLU A 229 -18.20 -15.59 -8.35
CA GLU A 229 -18.72 -16.92 -8.70
C GLU A 229 -18.64 -17.24 -10.19
N GLY A 230 -17.53 -16.92 -10.85
CA GLY A 230 -17.31 -17.42 -12.22
C GLY A 230 -16.95 -18.91 -12.26
N GLY A 231 -17.18 -19.69 -11.20
CA GLY A 231 -16.99 -21.14 -11.26
C GLY A 231 -17.58 -21.76 -10.01
N GLY A 232 -18.33 -22.85 -10.19
CA GLY A 232 -19.19 -23.47 -9.20
C GLY A 232 -18.60 -23.77 -7.82
N LEU A 233 -19.48 -24.18 -6.91
CA LEU A 233 -19.18 -24.54 -5.52
C LEU A 233 -17.93 -25.43 -5.42
N LEU A 234 -17.02 -25.09 -4.51
CA LEU A 234 -15.90 -25.97 -4.18
C LEU A 234 -16.45 -27.20 -3.45
N SER A 235 -16.38 -28.38 -4.08
CA SER A 235 -16.74 -29.63 -3.40
C SER A 235 -15.62 -30.04 -2.45
N PHE A 236 -15.97 -30.45 -1.23
CA PHE A 236 -15.06 -31.01 -0.22
C PHE A 236 -15.37 -32.49 0.11
N GLN A 237 -16.17 -33.17 -0.73
CA GLN A 237 -16.76 -34.49 -0.43
C GLN A 237 -15.75 -35.56 0.05
N ASP A 238 -14.46 -35.48 -0.33
CA ASP A 238 -13.43 -36.46 0.05
C ASP A 238 -12.22 -35.87 0.78
N VAL A 239 -12.34 -34.65 1.32
CA VAL A 239 -11.18 -33.93 1.85
C VAL A 239 -11.39 -33.57 3.31
N ARG A 240 -10.50 -34.07 4.19
CA ARG A 240 -10.58 -33.87 5.65
C ARG A 240 -9.34 -33.18 6.22
N GLY A 241 -9.52 -32.52 7.36
CA GLY A 241 -8.43 -31.92 8.15
C GLY A 241 -7.57 -30.93 7.35
N LEU A 242 -6.25 -31.03 7.48
CA LEU A 242 -5.30 -30.12 6.82
C LEU A 242 -5.36 -30.16 5.28
N ARG A 243 -5.79 -31.27 4.68
CA ARG A 243 -5.97 -31.34 3.22
C ARG A 243 -7.09 -30.42 2.75
N ALA A 244 -8.12 -30.22 3.58
CA ALA A 244 -9.23 -29.32 3.25
C ALA A 244 -8.75 -27.86 3.26
N LEU A 245 -7.88 -27.50 4.19
CA LEU A 245 -7.21 -26.20 4.23
C LEU A 245 -6.37 -25.97 2.96
N VAL A 246 -5.55 -26.96 2.57
CA VAL A 246 -4.76 -26.89 1.33
C VAL A 246 -5.67 -26.70 0.12
N LYS A 247 -6.75 -27.49 -0.01
CA LYS A 247 -7.70 -27.37 -1.12
C LYS A 247 -8.37 -26.00 -1.18
N LEU A 248 -8.85 -25.49 -0.04
CA LEU A 248 -9.50 -24.17 0.04
C LEU A 248 -8.53 -23.06 -0.36
N ARG A 249 -7.33 -23.05 0.21
CA ARG A 249 -6.35 -22.00 -0.02
C ARG A 249 -5.76 -22.10 -1.43
N MET A 250 -5.31 -23.27 -1.87
CA MET A 250 -4.73 -23.43 -3.22
C MET A 250 -5.76 -23.27 -4.34
N SER A 251 -7.06 -23.26 -4.06
CA SER A 251 -8.09 -22.92 -5.05
C SER A 251 -8.47 -21.44 -5.06
N LEU A 252 -8.30 -20.72 -3.94
CA LEU A 252 -8.76 -19.34 -3.77
C LEU A 252 -7.66 -18.39 -3.28
N VAL A 253 -7.47 -17.31 -4.01
CA VAL A 253 -6.69 -16.14 -3.61
C VAL A 253 -7.64 -15.15 -2.94
N GLN A 254 -7.43 -14.92 -1.65
CA GLN A 254 -8.17 -13.92 -0.87
C GLN A 254 -7.41 -12.60 -0.89
N MET A 255 -8.09 -11.52 -1.24
CA MET A 255 -7.58 -10.16 -1.21
C MET A 255 -8.31 -9.40 -0.11
N GLY A 256 -7.56 -8.97 0.90
CA GLY A 256 -8.05 -8.19 2.02
C GLY A 256 -7.75 -6.73 1.73
N PHE A 257 -8.78 -5.96 1.43
CA PHE A 257 -8.67 -4.52 1.31
C PHE A 257 -8.89 -3.91 2.70
N GLY A 258 -7.98 -3.04 3.14
CA GLY A 258 -8.12 -2.34 4.41
C GLY A 258 -7.96 -3.22 5.66
N THR A 259 -7.08 -4.21 5.63
CA THR A 259 -6.82 -5.07 6.80
C THR A 259 -5.62 -4.64 7.62
N ARG A 260 -4.64 -3.95 7.03
CA ARG A 260 -3.33 -3.69 7.68
C ARG A 260 -2.85 -2.25 7.62
N THR A 261 -3.41 -1.42 6.76
CA THR A 261 -3.09 0.01 6.75
C THR A 261 -3.77 0.65 7.95
N PRO A 262 -3.05 1.37 8.82
CA PRO A 262 -3.65 2.26 9.80
C PRO A 262 -4.85 3.05 9.23
N ALA A 263 -4.72 3.58 8.01
CA ALA A 263 -5.77 4.29 7.29
C ALA A 263 -6.88 3.41 6.68
N ALA A 264 -6.92 2.11 6.98
CA ALA A 264 -7.93 1.22 6.46
C ALA A 264 -9.31 1.54 7.04
N THR A 265 -10.27 1.73 6.15
CA THR A 265 -11.57 2.28 6.52
C THR A 265 -12.74 1.36 6.32
N ARG A 266 -12.54 0.30 5.52
CA ARG A 266 -13.47 -0.81 5.34
C ARG A 266 -12.66 -2.08 5.19
N VAL A 267 -13.07 -3.14 5.88
CA VAL A 267 -12.62 -4.49 5.52
C VAL A 267 -13.44 -4.97 4.33
N GLY A 268 -12.80 -5.01 3.17
CA GLY A 268 -13.35 -5.56 1.94
C GLY A 268 -12.69 -6.89 1.61
N VAL A 269 -13.49 -7.84 1.13
CA VAL A 269 -13.00 -9.17 0.73
C VAL A 269 -13.17 -9.34 -0.77
N GLY A 270 -12.05 -9.39 -1.49
CA GLY A 270 -11.99 -9.94 -2.83
C GLY A 270 -11.64 -11.43 -2.75
N ARG A 271 -12.32 -12.27 -3.54
CA ARG A 271 -11.90 -13.66 -3.74
C ARG A 271 -11.77 -13.90 -5.23
N THR A 272 -10.68 -14.51 -5.64
CA THR A 272 -10.47 -14.95 -7.02
C THR A 272 -9.94 -16.38 -7.00
N ARG A 273 -10.21 -17.15 -8.06
CA ARG A 273 -9.62 -18.49 -8.18
C ARG A 273 -8.13 -18.38 -8.50
N LEU A 274 -7.29 -19.19 -7.86
CA LEU A 274 -5.84 -19.16 -8.08
C LEU A 274 -5.44 -19.31 -9.56
N PRO A 275 -6.05 -20.21 -10.37
CA PRO A 275 -5.75 -20.28 -11.80
C PRO A 275 -6.04 -18.98 -12.56
N ARG A 276 -7.11 -18.25 -12.19
CA ARG A 276 -7.41 -16.95 -12.82
C ARG A 276 -6.40 -15.90 -12.43
N ALA A 277 -6.03 -15.85 -11.15
CA ALA A 277 -4.99 -14.95 -10.68
C ALA A 277 -3.64 -15.24 -11.40
N LEU A 278 -3.33 -16.51 -11.63
CA LEU A 278 -2.16 -16.94 -12.40
C LEU A 278 -2.23 -16.53 -13.87
N VAL A 279 -3.38 -16.69 -14.53
CA VAL A 279 -3.58 -16.20 -15.91
C VAL A 279 -3.40 -14.68 -15.97
N THR A 280 -3.94 -13.93 -15.01
CA THR A 280 -3.74 -12.47 -14.99
C THR A 280 -2.29 -12.09 -14.72
N MET A 281 -1.61 -12.76 -13.80
CA MET A 281 -0.19 -12.47 -13.49
C MET A 281 0.72 -12.86 -14.66
N SER A 282 0.44 -13.95 -15.35
CA SER A 282 1.19 -14.36 -16.54
C SER A 282 0.96 -13.43 -17.72
N ALA A 283 -0.27 -12.96 -17.95
CA ALA A 283 -0.55 -11.95 -18.97
C ALA A 283 0.20 -10.63 -18.69
N VAL A 284 0.20 -10.16 -17.44
CA VAL A 284 0.95 -8.96 -17.02
C VAL A 284 2.45 -9.18 -17.18
N ALA A 285 2.98 -10.32 -16.75
CA ALA A 285 4.39 -10.64 -16.89
C ALA A 285 4.84 -10.75 -18.35
N ALA A 286 4.01 -11.33 -19.22
CA ALA A 286 4.28 -11.40 -20.66
C ALA A 286 4.27 -10.00 -21.29
N ALA A 287 3.29 -9.15 -20.96
CA ALA A 287 3.25 -7.77 -21.43
C ALA A 287 4.48 -6.97 -20.97
N LEU A 288 4.92 -7.16 -19.72
CA LEU A 288 6.14 -6.55 -19.19
C LEU A 288 7.39 -7.06 -19.90
N ALA A 289 7.49 -8.36 -20.18
CA ALA A 289 8.61 -8.93 -20.93
C ALA A 289 8.69 -8.36 -22.35
N VAL A 290 7.55 -8.27 -23.05
CA VAL A 290 7.48 -7.69 -24.40
C VAL A 290 7.84 -6.21 -24.37
N ALA A 291 7.25 -5.43 -23.45
CA ALA A 291 7.55 -4.01 -23.31
C ALA A 291 9.02 -3.77 -22.98
N GLY A 292 9.58 -4.51 -22.02
CA GLY A 292 10.99 -4.45 -21.66
C GLY A 292 11.91 -4.84 -22.82
N TYR A 293 11.56 -5.86 -23.60
CA TYR A 293 12.32 -6.25 -24.78
C TYR A 293 12.34 -5.15 -25.85
N VAL A 294 11.17 -4.61 -26.19
CA VAL A 294 11.05 -3.53 -27.19
C VAL A 294 11.82 -2.29 -26.74
N LEU A 295 11.68 -1.89 -25.48
CA LEU A 295 12.37 -0.72 -24.94
C LEU A 295 13.89 -0.92 -24.82
N HIS A 296 14.35 -2.15 -24.59
CA HIS A 296 15.76 -2.48 -24.65
C HIS A 296 16.31 -2.44 -26.08
N ARG A 297 15.55 -2.95 -27.06
CA ARG A 297 15.91 -2.87 -28.49
C ARG A 297 15.94 -1.45 -29.04
N LEU A 298 15.18 -0.53 -28.44
CA LEU A 298 15.20 0.90 -28.75
C LEU A 298 16.28 1.66 -27.98
N ASP A 299 17.21 0.96 -27.31
CA ASP A 299 18.30 1.52 -26.49
C ASP A 299 17.84 2.45 -25.35
N VAL A 300 16.58 2.33 -24.92
CA VAL A 300 16.01 3.12 -23.79
C VAL A 300 16.35 2.48 -22.44
N LEU A 301 16.42 1.14 -22.38
CA LEU A 301 16.77 0.38 -21.17
C LEU A 301 18.24 -0.04 -21.16
N THR A 302 19.15 0.94 -21.17
CA THR A 302 20.61 0.73 -21.18
C THR A 302 21.26 1.03 -19.82
N LEU A 303 22.51 0.60 -19.64
CA LEU A 303 23.29 0.91 -18.44
C LEU A 303 23.51 2.43 -18.29
N GLU A 304 23.49 3.17 -19.39
CA GLU A 304 23.54 4.63 -19.41
C GLU A 304 22.27 5.26 -18.84
N ALA A 305 21.09 4.69 -19.13
CA ALA A 305 19.84 5.10 -18.52
C ALA A 305 19.86 4.94 -16.99
N VAL A 306 20.50 3.88 -16.47
CA VAL A 306 20.67 3.68 -15.02
C VAL A 306 21.69 4.67 -14.43
N LYS A 307 22.76 4.99 -15.17
CA LYS A 307 23.78 5.97 -14.79
C LYS A 307 23.32 7.43 -14.90
N GLY A 308 22.16 7.70 -15.50
CA GLY A 308 21.55 9.03 -15.57
C GLY A 308 21.37 9.70 -14.20
N LEU A 309 21.29 8.91 -13.12
CA LEU A 309 21.26 9.43 -11.75
C LEU A 309 22.61 10.03 -11.28
N SER A 310 23.73 9.56 -11.85
CA SER A 310 25.12 9.88 -11.45
C SER A 310 25.81 10.85 -12.42
N SER A 311 25.33 10.93 -13.67
CA SER A 311 25.89 11.82 -14.68
C SER A 311 25.70 13.29 -14.30
N LYS A 312 26.80 14.06 -14.27
CA LYS A 312 26.80 15.53 -14.17
C LYS A 312 26.25 16.21 -15.44
N GLN A 313 25.91 15.45 -16.48
CA GLN A 313 25.60 15.97 -17.79
C GLN A 313 24.08 16.10 -17.99
N ASN A 314 23.65 17.33 -18.22
CA ASN A 314 22.26 17.80 -18.31
C ASN A 314 21.55 17.37 -19.62
N SER A 315 21.37 16.07 -19.87
CA SER A 315 20.49 15.64 -20.95
C SER A 315 19.19 15.07 -20.39
N THR A 316 18.07 15.72 -20.73
CA THR A 316 16.70 15.27 -20.42
C THR A 316 16.44 13.84 -20.89
N SER A 317 17.13 13.40 -21.96
CA SER A 317 17.08 12.04 -22.49
C SER A 317 17.59 10.96 -21.52
N SER A 318 18.60 11.27 -20.69
CA SER A 318 19.13 10.33 -19.69
C SER A 318 18.16 10.10 -18.53
N PHE A 319 17.36 11.11 -18.20
CA PHE A 319 16.34 11.05 -17.16
C PHE A 319 15.08 10.30 -17.60
N GLU A 320 14.60 10.58 -18.82
CA GLU A 320 13.49 9.85 -19.42
C GLU A 320 13.78 8.34 -19.48
N GLY A 321 15.01 7.96 -19.86
CA GLY A 321 15.48 6.57 -19.82
C GLY A 321 15.42 5.97 -18.41
N PHE A 322 15.83 6.71 -17.38
CA PHE A 322 15.75 6.24 -15.99
C PHE A 322 14.28 6.06 -15.52
N MET A 323 13.36 6.95 -15.89
CA MET A 323 11.95 6.81 -15.51
C MET A 323 11.31 5.60 -16.16
N VAL A 324 11.65 5.33 -17.43
CA VAL A 324 11.25 4.10 -18.12
C VAL A 324 11.85 2.87 -17.41
N PHE A 325 13.12 2.93 -17.01
CA PHE A 325 13.75 1.88 -16.21
C PHE A 325 13.03 1.66 -14.87
N PHE A 326 12.69 2.72 -14.14
CA PHE A 326 11.94 2.61 -12.88
C PHE A 326 10.59 1.95 -13.11
N LEU A 327 9.82 2.38 -14.12
CA LEU A 327 8.47 1.90 -14.37
C LEU A 327 8.42 0.44 -14.85
N VAL A 328 9.42 0.00 -15.61
CA VAL A 328 9.46 -1.35 -16.19
C VAL A 328 10.24 -2.33 -15.32
N VAL A 329 11.33 -1.88 -14.69
CA VAL A 329 12.27 -2.76 -13.97
C VAL A 329 12.06 -2.75 -12.46
N LEU A 330 11.85 -1.58 -11.85
CA LEU A 330 11.82 -1.44 -10.39
C LEU A 330 10.40 -1.48 -9.81
N PHE A 331 9.44 -0.85 -10.48
CA PHE A 331 8.09 -0.68 -9.95
C PHE A 331 7.25 -1.96 -9.92
N PRO A 332 7.22 -2.82 -10.97
CA PRO A 332 6.42 -4.03 -10.96
C PRO A 332 6.75 -5.00 -9.80
N PRO A 333 8.02 -5.31 -9.46
CA PRO A 333 8.32 -6.19 -8.33
C PRO A 333 8.01 -5.55 -6.98
N MET A 334 8.13 -4.22 -6.85
CA MET A 334 7.67 -3.51 -5.65
C MET A 334 6.16 -3.71 -5.45
N TYR A 335 5.36 -3.48 -6.50
CA TYR A 335 3.91 -3.64 -6.44
C TYR A 335 3.51 -5.09 -6.17
N SER A 336 4.17 -6.04 -6.83
CA SER A 336 3.95 -7.47 -6.57
C SER A 336 4.23 -7.82 -5.11
N THR A 337 5.30 -7.28 -4.52
CA THR A 337 5.66 -7.51 -3.11
C THR A 337 4.60 -6.96 -2.16
N ILE A 338 4.06 -5.76 -2.41
CA ILE A 338 2.93 -5.21 -1.64
C ILE A 338 1.75 -6.19 -1.71
N PHE A 339 1.44 -6.70 -2.90
CA PHE A 339 0.33 -7.61 -3.10
C PHE A 339 0.54 -8.98 -2.40
N THR A 340 1.62 -9.70 -2.71
CA THR A 340 1.81 -11.08 -2.26
C THR A 340 2.41 -11.21 -0.87
N ALA A 341 3.21 -10.24 -0.40
CA ALA A 341 3.79 -10.27 0.94
C ALA A 341 2.98 -9.46 1.98
N MET A 342 2.16 -8.48 1.59
CA MET A 342 1.34 -7.71 2.55
C MET A 342 -0.15 -8.04 2.48
N ALA A 343 -0.76 -7.86 1.32
CA ALA A 343 -2.21 -7.93 1.19
C ALA A 343 -2.73 -9.37 1.34
N LEU A 344 -2.08 -10.34 0.67
CA LEU A 344 -2.47 -11.75 0.72
C LEU A 344 -2.39 -12.34 2.15
N PRO A 345 -1.28 -12.21 2.91
CA PRO A 345 -1.19 -12.79 4.25
C PRO A 345 -2.13 -12.15 5.28
N THR A 346 -2.46 -10.88 5.09
CA THR A 346 -3.36 -10.16 6.01
C THR A 346 -4.82 -10.51 5.75
N ALA A 347 -5.18 -10.70 4.48
CA ALA A 347 -6.46 -11.26 4.10
C ALA A 347 -6.65 -12.66 4.69
N SER A 348 -5.61 -13.49 4.61
CA SER A 348 -5.71 -14.88 4.99
C SER A 348 -5.94 -15.08 6.48
N VAL A 349 -5.25 -14.34 7.35
CA VAL A 349 -5.49 -14.38 8.81
C VAL A 349 -6.75 -13.59 9.19
N GLY A 350 -6.92 -12.41 8.60
CA GLY A 350 -7.91 -11.46 9.07
C GLY A 350 -9.34 -11.70 8.60
N LEU A 351 -9.54 -12.55 7.59
CA LEU A 351 -10.87 -12.84 7.05
C LEU A 351 -11.35 -14.25 7.34
N GLU A 352 -10.44 -15.13 7.73
CA GLU A 352 -10.83 -16.45 8.19
C GLU A 352 -11.19 -16.42 9.67
N ARG A 353 -12.04 -17.36 10.07
CA ARG A 353 -12.40 -17.62 11.47
C ARG A 353 -11.66 -18.88 11.92
N PRO A 354 -10.32 -18.83 12.12
CA PRO A 354 -9.51 -20.01 12.39
C PRO A 354 -9.92 -20.73 13.67
N TRP A 355 -10.56 -20.04 14.64
CA TRP A 355 -11.13 -20.69 15.83
C TRP A 355 -12.16 -21.78 15.51
N LEU A 356 -12.88 -21.69 14.38
CA LEU A 356 -13.83 -22.73 13.97
C LEU A 356 -13.10 -24.02 13.57
N ALA A 357 -11.86 -23.91 13.09
CA ALA A 357 -11.05 -25.07 12.74
C ALA A 357 -10.31 -25.65 13.96
N PHE A 358 -10.04 -24.86 15.00
CA PHE A 358 -9.32 -25.27 16.20
C PHE A 358 -10.03 -26.33 17.04
N THR A 359 -11.35 -26.50 16.86
CA THR A 359 -12.12 -27.60 17.46
C THR A 359 -11.79 -28.96 16.84
N SER A 360 -11.30 -28.96 15.60
CA SER A 360 -11.03 -30.17 14.80
C SER A 360 -9.56 -30.42 14.52
N LEU A 361 -8.70 -29.40 14.69
CA LEU A 361 -7.28 -29.43 14.37
C LEU A 361 -6.45 -28.73 15.45
N GLU A 362 -5.27 -29.27 15.72
CA GLU A 362 -4.31 -28.64 16.63
C GLU A 362 -3.96 -27.21 16.13
N PRO A 363 -4.18 -26.14 16.94
CA PRO A 363 -4.07 -24.76 16.47
C PRO A 363 -2.69 -24.41 15.89
N GLY A 364 -1.61 -24.90 16.51
CA GLY A 364 -0.26 -24.66 16.02
C GLY A 364 0.01 -25.33 14.67
N SER A 365 -0.51 -26.53 14.45
CA SER A 365 -0.39 -27.23 13.17
C SER A 365 -1.23 -26.54 12.08
N TYR A 366 -2.47 -26.12 12.39
CA TYR A 366 -3.31 -25.37 11.48
C TYR A 366 -2.63 -24.07 11.03
N MET A 367 -2.17 -23.25 11.97
CA MET A 367 -1.59 -21.94 11.67
C MET A 367 -0.27 -22.05 10.93
N ARG A 368 0.58 -23.02 11.28
CA ARG A 368 1.81 -23.31 10.52
C ARG A 368 1.49 -23.71 9.09
N SER A 369 0.56 -24.64 8.88
CA SER A 369 0.16 -25.07 7.55
C SER A 369 -0.45 -23.92 6.75
N SER A 370 -1.28 -23.06 7.35
CA SER A 370 -1.81 -21.85 6.73
C SER A 370 -0.69 -20.89 6.28
N GLY A 371 0.31 -20.68 7.12
CA GLY A 371 1.49 -19.88 6.78
C GLY A 371 2.28 -20.47 5.61
N LEU A 372 2.55 -21.77 5.64
CA LEU A 372 3.27 -22.47 4.56
C LEU A 372 2.51 -22.46 3.24
N ILE A 373 1.18 -22.56 3.28
CA ILE A 373 0.36 -22.42 2.06
C ILE A 373 0.42 -20.98 1.55
N THR A 374 0.42 -19.98 2.43
CA THR A 374 0.59 -18.57 2.04
C THR A 374 1.96 -18.32 1.39
N PHE A 375 3.02 -18.94 1.93
CA PHE A 375 4.35 -18.95 1.32
C PHE A 375 4.29 -19.55 -0.10
N ALA A 376 3.68 -20.73 -0.25
CA ALA A 376 3.55 -21.42 -1.55
C ALA A 376 2.70 -20.62 -2.55
N GLN A 377 1.59 -20.02 -2.12
CA GLN A 377 0.77 -19.14 -2.96
C GLN A 377 1.55 -17.91 -3.42
N SER A 378 2.28 -17.25 -2.52
CA SER A 378 3.11 -16.10 -2.85
C SER A 378 4.19 -16.48 -3.87
N LEU A 379 4.84 -17.63 -3.69
CA LEU A 379 5.80 -18.18 -4.65
C LEU A 379 5.15 -18.39 -6.02
N ILE A 380 4.08 -19.17 -6.08
CA ILE A 380 3.36 -19.53 -7.33
C ILE A 380 2.92 -18.28 -8.09
N LEU A 381 2.37 -17.28 -7.40
CA LEU A 381 1.93 -16.03 -8.02
C LEU A 381 3.07 -15.17 -8.55
N ASN A 382 4.28 -15.27 -7.97
CA ASN A 382 5.46 -14.52 -8.40
C ASN A 382 6.28 -15.22 -9.48
N VAL A 383 6.09 -16.53 -9.73
CA VAL A 383 6.83 -17.27 -10.78
C VAL A 383 6.73 -16.60 -12.16
N PRO A 384 5.53 -16.23 -12.68
CA PRO A 384 5.45 -15.62 -14.01
C PRO A 384 6.27 -14.34 -14.12
N LEU A 385 6.22 -13.49 -13.09
CA LEU A 385 6.99 -12.26 -13.04
C LEU A 385 8.50 -12.55 -12.95
N ALA A 386 8.93 -13.48 -12.10
CA ALA A 386 10.32 -13.89 -12.00
C ALA A 386 10.87 -14.42 -13.34
N LEU A 387 10.08 -15.19 -14.10
CA LEU A 387 10.44 -15.65 -15.43
C LEU A 387 10.63 -14.49 -16.41
N SER A 388 9.72 -13.50 -16.40
CA SER A 388 9.88 -12.30 -17.25
C SER A 388 11.18 -11.53 -16.94
N TYR A 389 11.52 -11.36 -15.67
CA TYR A 389 12.78 -10.73 -15.25
C TYR A 389 14.01 -11.57 -15.56
N ALA A 390 13.92 -12.90 -15.47
CA ALA A 390 15.00 -13.78 -15.91
C ALA A 390 15.27 -13.62 -17.41
N VAL A 391 14.21 -13.63 -18.23
CA VAL A 391 14.31 -13.42 -19.69
C VAL A 391 14.92 -12.06 -20.01
N LEU A 392 14.41 -10.97 -19.42
CA LEU A 392 14.96 -9.63 -19.63
C LEU A 392 16.41 -9.51 -19.17
N GLY A 393 16.76 -10.15 -18.05
CA GLY A 393 18.12 -10.19 -17.54
C GLY A 393 19.09 -10.94 -18.45
N LEU A 394 18.65 -12.07 -19.04
CA LEU A 394 19.43 -12.84 -20.01
C LEU A 394 19.64 -12.09 -21.33
N ILE A 395 18.69 -11.23 -21.70
CA ILE A 395 18.80 -10.35 -22.88
C ILE A 395 19.77 -9.17 -22.63
N GLY A 396 20.12 -8.90 -21.36
CA GLY A 396 21.10 -7.88 -20.98
C GLY A 396 20.51 -6.64 -20.30
N VAL A 397 19.22 -6.65 -19.91
CA VAL A 397 18.62 -5.53 -19.18
C VAL A 397 19.19 -5.47 -17.76
N PRO A 398 19.79 -4.34 -17.34
CA PRO A 398 20.50 -4.24 -16.06
C PRO A 398 19.55 -4.37 -14.86
N GLY A 399 20.02 -5.01 -13.79
CA GLY A 399 19.25 -5.17 -12.54
C GLY A 399 18.12 -6.22 -12.57
N CYS A 400 17.69 -6.69 -13.75
CA CYS A 400 16.59 -7.67 -13.87
C CYS A 400 16.92 -9.02 -13.21
N LEU A 401 18.15 -9.52 -13.35
CA LEU A 401 18.57 -10.79 -12.71
C LEU A 401 18.53 -10.71 -11.17
N ALA A 402 18.79 -9.52 -10.59
CA ALA A 402 18.73 -9.32 -9.15
C ALA A 402 17.29 -9.39 -8.61
N VAL A 403 16.28 -9.17 -9.44
CA VAL A 403 14.86 -9.27 -9.05
C VAL A 403 14.44 -10.74 -8.85
N VAL A 404 15.03 -11.67 -9.60
CA VAL A 404 14.64 -13.09 -9.60
C VAL A 404 14.74 -13.76 -8.22
N PRO A 405 15.89 -13.77 -7.52
CA PRO A 405 15.97 -14.40 -6.20
C PRO A 405 15.09 -13.66 -5.19
N LEU A 406 14.91 -12.34 -5.32
CA LEU A 406 14.03 -11.59 -4.43
C LEU A 406 12.58 -12.05 -4.59
N LEU A 407 12.07 -12.18 -5.82
CA LEU A 407 10.70 -12.64 -6.08
C LEU A 407 10.46 -14.10 -5.69
N LEU A 408 11.47 -14.97 -5.86
CA LEU A 408 11.32 -16.41 -5.62
C LEU A 408 11.63 -16.84 -4.18
N ILE A 409 12.42 -16.06 -3.43
CA ILE A 409 12.88 -16.44 -2.08
C ILE A 409 12.51 -15.36 -1.06
N MET A 410 12.90 -14.10 -1.29
CA MET A 410 12.65 -13.02 -0.33
C MET A 410 11.16 -12.77 -0.13
N VAL A 411 10.38 -12.61 -1.20
CA VAL A 411 8.94 -12.27 -1.15
C VAL A 411 8.10 -13.38 -0.50
N PRO A 412 8.26 -14.67 -0.83
CA PRO A 412 7.55 -15.74 -0.14
C PRO A 412 7.93 -15.82 1.33
N SER A 413 9.21 -15.65 1.67
CA SER A 413 9.68 -15.63 3.06
C SER A 413 9.08 -14.46 3.84
N ALA A 414 9.05 -13.26 3.25
CA ALA A 414 8.39 -12.09 3.80
C ALA A 414 6.88 -12.30 3.95
N ALA A 415 6.23 -13.01 3.02
CA ALA A 415 4.81 -13.36 3.12
C ALA A 415 4.52 -14.28 4.32
N LEU A 416 5.40 -15.25 4.61
CA LEU A 416 5.28 -16.11 5.80
C LEU A 416 5.46 -15.32 7.10
N ILE A 417 6.51 -14.49 7.18
CA ILE A 417 6.77 -13.62 8.33
C ILE A 417 5.58 -12.68 8.54
N SER A 418 5.07 -12.10 7.45
CA SER A 418 3.88 -11.24 7.44
C SER A 418 2.63 -11.96 7.93
N HIS A 419 2.41 -13.22 7.53
CA HIS A 419 1.33 -14.06 8.03
C HIS A 419 1.44 -14.28 9.55
N PHE A 420 2.64 -14.65 10.01
CA PHE A 420 2.91 -14.85 11.43
C PHE A 420 2.69 -13.57 12.24
N LEU A 421 3.25 -12.44 11.83
CA LEU A 421 3.07 -11.16 12.51
C LEU A 421 1.60 -10.74 12.57
N THR A 422 0.84 -10.98 11.49
CA THR A 422 -0.60 -10.69 11.45
C THR A 422 -1.36 -11.50 12.49
N ALA A 423 -1.05 -12.79 12.62
CA ALA A 423 -1.64 -13.67 13.62
C ALA A 423 -1.18 -13.31 15.04
N TYR A 424 0.13 -13.24 15.25
CA TYR A 424 0.73 -13.06 16.57
C TYR A 424 0.34 -11.74 17.24
N PHE A 425 0.33 -10.65 16.47
CA PHE A 425 -0.06 -9.34 16.99
C PHE A 425 -1.56 -9.04 16.89
N VAL A 426 -2.35 -9.96 16.33
CA VAL A 426 -3.77 -9.77 16.05
C VAL A 426 -3.98 -8.44 15.32
N LEU A 427 -3.28 -8.28 14.20
CA LEU A 427 -3.32 -7.01 13.44
C LEU A 427 -4.71 -6.73 12.87
N THR A 428 -5.55 -7.75 12.78
CA THR A 428 -6.96 -7.62 12.46
C THR A 428 -7.79 -8.42 13.47
N PRO A 429 -8.81 -7.82 14.10
CA PRO A 429 -9.77 -8.56 14.91
C PRO A 429 -10.49 -9.57 14.03
N GLN A 430 -10.96 -10.69 14.56
CA GLN A 430 -11.54 -11.75 13.72
C GLN A 430 -13.08 -11.66 13.61
N ILE A 431 -13.75 -11.04 14.59
CA ILE A 431 -15.18 -10.71 14.49
C ILE A 431 -15.31 -9.37 13.79
N LYS A 432 -15.87 -9.37 12.59
CA LYS A 432 -15.97 -8.18 11.74
C LYS A 432 -17.35 -8.06 11.12
N PHE A 433 -17.79 -6.83 10.96
CA PHE A 433 -18.89 -6.49 10.05
C PHE A 433 -18.26 -6.01 8.74
N GLU A 434 -18.52 -6.73 7.65
CA GLU A 434 -18.11 -6.28 6.32
C GLU A 434 -18.70 -4.89 6.05
N GLY A 435 -17.88 -3.94 5.61
CA GLY A 435 -18.34 -2.55 5.47
C GLY A 435 -17.83 -1.58 6.51
N LEU A 436 -17.39 -2.04 7.68
CA LEU A 436 -16.94 -1.18 8.77
C LEU A 436 -15.45 -1.30 9.03
N ALA A 437 -14.88 -0.24 9.62
CA ALA A 437 -13.58 -0.33 10.27
C ALA A 437 -13.74 -1.18 11.52
N THR A 438 -12.80 -2.11 11.74
CA THR A 438 -13.00 -3.17 12.71
C THR A 438 -12.38 -2.86 14.07
N THR A 439 -11.32 -2.06 14.12
CA THR A 439 -10.61 -1.70 15.37
C THR A 439 -9.94 -0.33 15.29
N ARG A 440 -9.63 0.21 16.46
CA ARG A 440 -8.69 1.32 16.66
C ARG A 440 -7.32 0.96 16.07
N VAL A 441 -6.67 1.93 15.43
CA VAL A 441 -5.30 1.77 14.92
C VAL A 441 -4.36 1.54 16.09
N SER A 442 -3.62 0.43 16.07
CA SER A 442 -2.68 0.07 17.13
C SER A 442 -1.22 0.30 16.72
N GLY A 443 -0.35 0.61 17.70
CA GLY A 443 1.09 0.74 17.44
C GLY A 443 1.70 -0.54 16.84
N LYS A 444 1.13 -1.71 17.16
CA LYS A 444 1.51 -2.99 16.56
C LYS A 444 1.25 -3.03 15.05
N GLN A 445 0.11 -2.48 14.59
CA GLN A 445 -0.20 -2.35 13.16
C GLN A 445 0.75 -1.39 12.46
N VAL A 446 1.05 -0.24 13.07
CA VAL A 446 1.98 0.74 12.49
C VAL A 446 3.39 0.15 12.39
N PHE A 447 3.88 -0.51 13.44
CA PHE A 447 5.18 -1.21 13.43
C PHE A 447 5.23 -2.30 12.35
N ALA A 448 4.23 -3.17 12.30
CA ALA A 448 4.17 -4.25 11.32
C ALA A 448 3.98 -3.74 9.88
N PHE A 449 3.46 -2.53 9.69
CA PHE A 449 3.41 -1.84 8.41
C PHE A 449 4.80 -1.31 8.02
N LEU A 450 5.50 -0.59 8.91
CA LEU A 450 6.85 -0.06 8.65
C LEU A 450 7.87 -1.16 8.34
N LEU A 451 7.83 -2.27 9.08
CA LEU A 451 8.71 -3.42 8.85
C LEU A 451 8.51 -4.02 7.45
N LEU A 452 7.31 -3.94 6.90
CA LEU A 452 7.04 -4.49 5.57
C LEU A 452 7.31 -3.46 4.47
N MET A 453 7.15 -2.18 4.76
CA MET A 453 7.63 -1.12 3.86
C MET A 453 9.15 -1.19 3.68
N SER A 454 9.93 -1.59 4.69
CA SER A 454 11.37 -1.80 4.48
C SER A 454 11.68 -2.94 3.49
N VAL A 455 10.84 -3.98 3.44
CA VAL A 455 10.94 -5.03 2.40
C VAL A 455 10.67 -4.47 1.01
N THR A 456 9.67 -3.59 0.87
CA THR A 456 9.37 -2.92 -0.41
C THR A 456 10.48 -1.96 -0.84
N VAL A 457 11.14 -1.30 0.13
CA VAL A 457 12.33 -0.49 -0.13
C VAL A 457 13.49 -1.37 -0.56
N GLY A 458 13.68 -2.55 0.05
CA GLY A 458 14.68 -3.52 -0.40
C GLY A 458 14.47 -3.96 -1.86
N MET A 459 13.22 -4.11 -2.29
CA MET A 459 12.87 -4.39 -3.69
C MET A 459 13.20 -3.26 -4.67
N PHE A 460 13.38 -2.04 -4.18
CA PHE A 460 13.84 -0.92 -4.97
C PHE A 460 15.38 -0.83 -4.96
N THR A 461 15.99 -0.86 -3.78
CA THR A 461 17.41 -0.57 -3.59
C THR A 461 18.33 -1.68 -4.10
N VAL A 462 17.94 -2.95 -3.95
CA VAL A 462 18.77 -4.09 -4.36
C VAL A 462 18.91 -4.21 -5.88
N PRO A 463 17.82 -4.18 -6.68
CA PRO A 463 17.97 -4.19 -8.14
C PRO A 463 18.67 -2.95 -8.68
N LEU A 464 18.43 -1.76 -8.08
CA LEU A 464 19.10 -0.53 -8.46
C LEU A 464 20.61 -0.58 -8.20
N SER A 465 21.02 -1.03 -7.01
CA SER A 465 22.45 -1.19 -6.67
C SER A 465 23.14 -2.25 -7.52
N SER A 466 22.43 -3.32 -7.90
CA SER A 466 22.92 -4.32 -8.84
C SER A 466 23.09 -3.75 -10.24
N ALA A 467 22.11 -2.97 -10.72
CA ALA A 467 22.17 -2.29 -12.02
C ALA A 467 23.32 -1.27 -12.10
N LEU A 468 23.63 -0.60 -10.98
CA LEU A 468 24.77 0.33 -10.85
C LEU A 468 26.13 -0.37 -10.64
N GLY A 469 26.15 -1.70 -10.47
CA GLY A 469 27.37 -2.47 -10.22
C GLY A 469 27.95 -2.35 -8.80
N VAL A 470 27.27 -1.66 -7.88
CA VAL A 470 27.77 -1.35 -6.52
C VAL A 470 27.62 -2.55 -5.55
N GLY A 471 26.72 -3.50 -5.83
CA GLY A 471 26.47 -4.67 -4.99
C GLY A 471 26.75 -6.03 -5.66
N GLY A 472 27.15 -6.03 -6.93
CA GLY A 472 27.20 -7.24 -7.76
C GLY A 472 25.85 -7.96 -7.89
N PRO A 473 25.80 -9.10 -8.60
CA PRO A 473 24.58 -9.92 -8.69
C PRO A 473 24.26 -10.65 -7.37
N MET A 474 25.27 -10.85 -6.51
CA MET A 474 25.17 -11.67 -5.29
C MET A 474 24.43 -10.99 -4.14
N LEU A 475 24.35 -9.66 -4.10
CA LEU A 475 23.60 -8.94 -3.06
C LEU A 475 22.15 -9.41 -2.97
N SER A 476 21.51 -9.62 -4.12
CA SER A 476 20.12 -10.10 -4.19
C SER A 476 19.94 -11.49 -3.60
N LEU A 477 20.94 -12.37 -3.78
CA LEU A 477 20.96 -13.71 -3.22
C LEU A 477 21.17 -13.65 -1.70
N TYR A 478 22.11 -12.84 -1.22
CA TYR A 478 22.37 -12.69 0.23
C TYR A 478 21.15 -12.15 0.98
N VAL A 479 20.50 -11.11 0.45
CA VAL A 479 19.27 -10.57 1.04
C VAL A 479 18.17 -11.64 1.04
N SER A 480 18.01 -12.36 -0.06
CA SER A 480 17.03 -13.44 -0.18
C SER A 480 17.26 -14.56 0.83
N ILE A 481 18.51 -15.02 0.99
CA ILE A 481 18.89 -16.05 1.96
C ILE A 481 18.66 -15.55 3.39
N ALA A 482 19.00 -14.29 3.70
CA ALA A 482 18.77 -13.72 5.03
C ALA A 482 17.28 -13.76 5.42
N PHE A 483 16.39 -13.42 4.48
CA PHE A 483 14.94 -13.54 4.70
C PHE A 483 14.48 -14.99 4.86
N LEU A 484 15.04 -15.92 4.09
CA LEU A 484 14.75 -17.35 4.22
C LEU A 484 15.19 -17.90 5.59
N VAL A 485 16.39 -17.55 6.04
CA VAL A 485 16.91 -17.91 7.37
C VAL A 485 16.02 -17.34 8.48
N ALA A 486 15.58 -16.08 8.34
CA ALA A 486 14.64 -15.47 9.29
C ALA A 486 13.26 -16.16 9.29
N ALA A 487 12.82 -16.70 8.16
CA ALA A 487 11.56 -17.43 8.02
C ALA A 487 11.65 -18.89 8.52
N LEU A 488 12.84 -19.48 8.51
CA LEU A 488 13.07 -20.91 8.79
C LEU A 488 12.52 -21.40 10.14
N PRO A 489 12.67 -20.67 11.27
CA PRO A 489 12.08 -21.09 12.54
C PRO A 489 10.55 -21.18 12.48
N LEU A 490 9.90 -20.29 11.73
CA LEU A 490 8.45 -20.31 11.51
C LEU A 490 8.04 -21.44 10.58
N MET A 491 8.89 -21.83 9.64
CA MET A 491 8.62 -22.97 8.75
C MET A 491 8.71 -24.31 9.48
N LEU A 492 9.62 -24.44 10.46
CA LEU A 492 9.95 -25.72 11.08
C LEU A 492 9.22 -25.97 12.41
N THR A 493 9.05 -24.94 13.23
CA THR A 493 8.53 -25.11 14.60
C THR A 493 7.03 -24.86 14.70
N ARG A 494 6.35 -25.53 15.63
CA ARG A 494 4.92 -25.30 15.92
C ARG A 494 4.69 -24.37 17.12
N GLY A 495 5.67 -24.21 18.00
CA GLY A 495 5.58 -23.44 19.25
C GLY A 495 5.14 -21.99 19.05
N PRO A 496 5.80 -21.20 18.16
CA PRO A 496 5.40 -19.82 17.88
C PRO A 496 3.96 -19.73 17.36
N TRP A 497 3.55 -20.66 16.51
CA TRP A 497 2.20 -20.70 15.94
C TRP A 497 1.12 -21.05 16.97
N ARG A 498 1.42 -21.90 17.96
CA ARG A 498 0.50 -22.13 19.09
C ARG A 498 0.23 -20.84 19.87
N ARG A 499 1.29 -20.07 20.17
CA ARG A 499 1.14 -18.76 20.84
C ARG A 499 0.37 -17.77 19.97
N ALA A 500 0.66 -17.71 18.67
CA ALA A 500 -0.08 -16.85 17.75
C ALA A 500 -1.57 -17.23 17.68
N ALA A 501 -1.90 -18.53 17.71
CA ALA A 501 -3.27 -19.00 17.74
C ALA A 501 -3.98 -18.61 19.06
N LEU A 502 -3.32 -18.74 20.20
CA LEU A 502 -3.86 -18.30 21.49
C LEU A 502 -4.12 -16.79 21.50
N ASN A 503 -3.15 -15.99 21.05
CA ASN A 503 -3.33 -14.54 20.92
C ASN A 503 -4.52 -14.19 20.01
N LEU A 504 -4.70 -14.92 18.90
CA LEU A 504 -5.83 -14.72 18.00
C LEU A 504 -7.17 -15.07 18.65
N VAL A 505 -7.22 -16.08 19.51
CA VAL A 505 -8.43 -16.43 20.27
C VAL A 505 -8.71 -15.36 21.32
N GLU A 506 -7.71 -15.01 22.14
CA GLU A 506 -7.86 -14.00 23.21
C GLU A 506 -8.17 -12.60 22.66
N GLY A 507 -7.47 -12.19 21.60
CA GLY A 507 -7.62 -10.88 20.96
C GLY A 507 -8.68 -10.84 19.85
N GLY A 508 -9.26 -11.98 19.46
CA GLY A 508 -10.26 -12.07 18.39
C GLY A 508 -11.69 -11.77 18.83
N TYR A 509 -11.97 -11.91 20.13
CA TYR A 509 -13.26 -11.59 20.78
C TYR A 509 -13.30 -10.20 21.44
N SER A 510 -12.17 -9.49 21.52
CA SER A 510 -12.06 -8.11 22.00
C SER A 510 -11.98 -7.11 20.85
#